data_AF-A0A497FZP2-F1
#
_entry.id   AF-A0A497FZP2-F1
#
_cell.length_a   1.000
_cell.length_b   1.000
_cell.length_c   1.000
_cell.angle_alpha   90.00
_cell.angle_beta   90.00
_cell.angle_gamma   90.00
#
_symmetry.space_group_name_H-M   'P 1'
#
loop_
_entity.id
_entity.type
_entity.pdbx_description
1 polymer ?
#
loop_
_entity_poly.entity_id
_entity_poly.type
_entity_poly.pdbx_seq_one_letter_code
_entity_poly.pdbx_strand_id
1 'polypeptide(L)' 'MSLNAMLRVAREVAASLIDEKTIGIILFGSLAKGTVDTMSDIDLALVLEGETKVKKP' A
#
# COMPACT_ATOMS: atom_id res chain seq x y z
N MET A 1 -6.59 10.81 10.90
CA MET A 1 -6.69 9.40 11.36
C MET A 1 -5.52 9.12 12.31
N SER A 2 -5.62 8.19 13.26
CA SER A 2 -4.44 7.81 14.05
C SER A 2 -3.50 6.93 13.22
N LEU A 3 -2.19 6.90 13.56
CA LEU A 3 -1.19 6.04 12.92
C LEU A 3 -1.66 4.58 12.84
N ASN A 4 -2.20 4.05 13.94
CA ASN A 4 -2.72 2.68 14.01
C ASN A 4 -3.91 2.46 13.06
N ALA A 5 -4.78 3.46 12.90
CA ALA A 5 -5.90 3.37 11.97
C ALA A 5 -5.40 3.34 10.52
N MET A 6 -4.39 4.15 10.17
CA MET A 6 -3.79 4.11 8.82
C MET A 6 -3.06 2.82 8.54
N LEU A 7 -2.31 2.27 9.51
CA LEU A 7 -1.67 0.97 9.35
C LEU A 7 -2.70 -0.15 9.13
N ARG A 8 -3.86 -0.08 9.81
CA ARG A 8 -4.95 -1.04 9.58
C ARG A 8 -5.49 -0.92 8.16
N VAL A 9 -5.81 0.29 7.70
CA VAL A 9 -6.28 0.53 6.32
C VAL A 9 -5.24 0.06 5.30
N ALA A 10 -3.97 0.37 5.49
CA ALA A 10 -2.89 -0.07 4.61
C ALA A 10 -2.82 -1.61 4.51
N ARG A 11 -3.02 -2.33 5.62
CA ARG A 11 -3.09 -3.80 5.63
C ARG A 11 -4.31 -4.35 4.91
N GLU A 12 -5.48 -3.74 5.10
CA GLU A 12 -6.72 -4.14 4.45
C GLU A 12 -6.63 -3.95 2.93
N VAL A 13 -6.14 -2.78 2.48
CA VAL A 13 -5.88 -2.49 1.06
C VAL A 13 -4.85 -3.47 0.51
N ALA A 14 -3.73 -3.67 1.20
CA ALA A 14 -2.71 -4.62 0.78
C ALA A 14 -3.27 -6.03 0.61
N ALA A 15 -4.04 -6.53 1.60
CA ALA A 15 -4.67 -7.85 1.52
C ALA A 15 -5.66 -7.98 0.34
N SER A 16 -6.36 -6.89 -0.02
CA SER A 16 -7.28 -6.89 -1.16
C SER A 16 -6.59 -6.88 -2.54
N LEU A 17 -5.30 -6.50 -2.58
CA LEU A 17 -4.50 -6.43 -3.80
C LEU A 17 -3.70 -7.70 -4.07
N ILE A 18 -3.53 -8.58 -3.07
CA ILE A 18 -2.76 -9.82 -3.21
C ILE A 18 -3.53 -10.83 -4.05
N ASP A 19 -2.89 -11.28 -5.12
CA ASP A 19 -3.32 -12.35 -6.01
C ASP A 19 -2.19 -13.36 -6.25
N GLU A 20 -2.43 -14.33 -7.13
CA GLU A 20 -1.45 -15.38 -7.48
C GLU A 20 -0.18 -14.85 -8.15
N LYS A 21 -0.19 -13.62 -8.69
CA LYS A 21 0.98 -13.00 -9.34
C LYS A 21 1.72 -12.06 -8.40
N THR A 22 1.23 -11.85 -7.19
CA THR A 22 1.82 -10.90 -6.27
C THR A 22 3.09 -11.47 -5.64
N ILE A 23 4.23 -10.84 -5.94
CA ILE A 23 5.53 -11.14 -5.31
C ILE A 23 5.59 -10.49 -3.92
N GLY A 24 5.03 -9.29 -3.79
CA GLY A 24 5.01 -8.58 -2.52
C GLY A 24 4.41 -7.20 -2.59
N ILE A 25 4.28 -6.59 -1.41
CA ILE A 25 3.77 -5.23 -1.23
C ILE A 25 4.76 -4.46 -0.39
N ILE A 26 5.09 -3.24 -0.83
CA ILE A 26 6.01 -2.34 -0.17
C ILE A 26 5.22 -1.13 0.31
N LEU A 27 5.28 -0.87 1.62
CA LEU A 27 4.83 0.38 2.21
C LEU A 27 5.96 1.40 2.14
N PHE A 28 5.69 2.58 1.58
CA PHE A 28 6.65 3.68 1.53
C PHE A 28 6.00 5.00 1.97
N GLY A 29 6.65 6.13 1.71
CA GLY A 29 6.08 7.45 2.02
C GLY A 29 6.10 7.84 3.50
N SER A 30 5.21 8.76 3.87
CA SER A 30 5.14 9.36 5.21
C SER A 30 4.76 8.35 6.29
N LEU A 31 3.85 7.42 5.96
CA LEU A 31 3.41 6.35 6.86
C LEU A 31 4.56 5.39 7.21
N ALA A 32 5.38 5.00 6.23
CA ALA A 32 6.56 4.17 6.47
C ALA A 32 7.61 4.86 7.36
N LYS A 33 7.70 6.20 7.27
CA LYS A 33 8.64 7.02 8.05
C LYS A 33 8.10 7.41 9.44
N GLY A 34 6.83 7.13 9.73
CA GLY A 34 6.18 7.54 10.97
C GLY A 34 5.92 9.05 11.07
N THR A 35 6.03 9.80 9.97
CA THR A 35 5.86 11.26 9.93
C THR A 35 4.49 11.64 9.38
N VAL A 36 3.47 10.86 9.73
CA VAL A 36 2.14 10.92 9.13
C VAL A 36 1.24 11.92 9.88
N ASP A 37 0.44 12.68 9.15
CA ASP A 37 -0.55 13.63 9.69
C ASP A 37 -1.98 13.34 9.19
N THR A 38 -2.94 14.21 9.49
CA THR A 38 -4.34 14.01 9.10
C THR A 38 -4.61 14.18 7.60
N MET A 39 -3.70 14.80 6.87
CA MET A 39 -3.82 15.05 5.43
C MET A 39 -3.02 14.06 4.58
N SER A 40 -2.20 13.24 5.24
CA SER A 40 -1.35 12.23 4.59
C SER A 40 -2.17 11.12 3.95
N ASP A 41 -1.71 10.67 2.80
CA ASP A 41 -2.16 9.50 2.07
C ASP A 41 -1.42 8.22 2.49
N ILE A 42 -1.73 7.11 1.83
CA ILE A 42 -1.10 5.80 2.03
C ILE A 42 -0.42 5.40 0.73
N ASP A 43 0.90 5.37 0.75
CA ASP A 43 1.73 4.98 -0.39
C ASP A 43 2.05 3.47 -0.36
N LEU A 44 1.49 2.71 -1.31
CA LEU A 44 1.75 1.27 -1.48
C LEU A 44 2.26 0.98 -2.89
N ALA A 45 3.33 0.19 -2.98
CA ALA A 45 3.81 -0.36 -4.24
C ALA A 45 3.55 -1.87 -4.27
N LEU A 46 2.83 -2.33 -5.30
CA LEU A 46 2.55 -3.73 -5.57
C LEU A 46 3.61 -4.27 -6.55
N VAL A 47 4.33 -5.32 -6.14
CA VAL A 47 5.32 -6.00 -6.97
C VAL A 47 4.67 -7.27 -7.50
N LEU A 48 4.60 -7.39 -8.83
CA LEU A 48 3.97 -8.51 -9.52
C LEU A 48 5.02 -9.29 -10.32
N GLU A 49 4.77 -10.59 -10.47
CA GLU A 49 5.53 -11.45 -11.37
C GLU A 49 5.04 -11.31 -12.81
N GLY A 50 5.98 -11.06 -13.72
CA GLY A 50 5.72 -10.92 -15.15
C GLY A 50 5.15 -9.55 -15.55
N GLU A 51 4.64 -9.47 -16.78
CA GLU A 51 4.06 -8.24 -17.31
C GLU A 51 2.59 -8.11 -16.92
N THR A 52 2.24 -7.01 -16.25
CA THR A 52 0.86 -6.61 -16.00
C THR A 52 0.59 -5.27 -16.66
N LYS A 53 -0.55 -5.17 -17.34
CA LYS A 53 -1.07 -3.88 -17.78
C LYS A 53 -1.77 -3.22 -16.59
N VAL A 54 -1.19 -2.16 -16.05
CA VAL A 54 -1.87 -1.33 -15.05
C VAL A 54 -3.10 -0.72 -15.71
N LYS A 55 -4.29 -1.18 -15.32
CA LYS A 55 -5.55 -0.62 -15.83
C LYS A 55 -5.85 0.67 -15.08
N LYS A 56 -5.67 1.79 -15.77
CA LYS A 56 -5.94 3.17 -15.32
C LYS A 56 -5.09 3.60 -14.11
N PRO A 57 -3.99 4.33 -14.32
CA PRO A 57 -3.27 5.02 -13.24
C PRO A 57 -4.13 6.14 -12.64
#